data_AF-A0A4Q2LEV4-F1
#
_entry.id   AF-A0A4Q2LEV4-F1
#
_cell.length_a   1.000
_cell.length_b   1.000
_cell.length_c   1.000
_cell.angle_alpha   90.00
_cell.angle_beta   90.00
_cell.angle_gamma   90.00
#
_symmetry.space_group_name_H-M   'P 1'
#
loop_
_entity.id
_entity.type
_entity.pdbx_description
1 polymer ?
#
loop_
_entity_poly.entity_id
_entity_poly.type
_entity_poly.pdbx_seq_one_letter_code
_entity_poly.pdbx_strand_id
1 'polypeptide(L)'
;MSYMHGNLALQPNKRPEEKEIVREKKRVIVRRKTLSVQEKLLYMFTIVACVIIAGTIILKYAQIYQMNLDIREMTSQQDAMAVEMKELQKKVEQLSDPDVIRSKALEAGMVQSDSTITLEVEKASGQTAMAE
;
A
#
# COMPACT_ATOMS: atom_id res chain seq x y z
N MET A 1 2.55 112.62 -26.03
CA MET A 1 2.17 113.47 -24.88
C MET A 1 1.38 112.62 -23.90
N SER A 2 1.92 112.44 -22.70
CA SER A 2 1.29 111.75 -21.58
C SER A 2 0.89 112.79 -20.54
N TYR A 3 -0.39 112.85 -20.18
CA TYR A 3 -0.87 113.57 -19.00
C TYR A 3 -2.12 112.89 -18.46
N MET A 4 -1.92 111.86 -17.63
CA MET A 4 -2.92 111.40 -16.67
C MET A 4 -2.19 111.18 -15.35
N HIS A 5 -2.14 112.23 -14.53
CA HIS A 5 -1.78 112.13 -13.13
C HIS A 5 -3.08 111.84 -12.36
N GLY A 6 -3.37 110.56 -12.14
CA GLY A 6 -4.49 110.09 -11.33
C GLY A 6 -3.97 109.25 -10.18
N ASN A 7 -4.44 109.55 -8.97
CA ASN A 7 -4.01 108.97 -7.69
C ASN A 7 -3.72 107.46 -7.74
N LEU A 8 -2.48 107.10 -7.41
CA LEU A 8 -1.96 105.74 -7.29
C LEU A 8 -2.43 105.04 -5.99
N ALA A 9 -3.71 105.18 -5.64
CA ALA A 9 -4.31 104.62 -4.43
C ALA A 9 -5.50 103.69 -4.68
N LEU A 10 -5.91 103.49 -5.94
CA LEU A 10 -6.84 102.41 -6.29
C LEU A 10 -6.03 101.18 -6.73
N GLN A 11 -5.74 100.30 -5.79
CA GLN A 11 -5.42 98.91 -6.13
C GLN A 11 -6.72 98.27 -6.65
N PRO A 12 -6.79 97.79 -7.90
CA PRO A 12 -7.92 96.96 -8.31
C PRO A 12 -7.90 95.70 -7.46
N ASN A 13 -8.99 95.50 -6.72
CA ASN A 13 -9.23 94.41 -5.78
C ASN A 13 -8.95 93.06 -6.47
N LYS A 14 -7.78 92.46 -6.21
CA LYS A 14 -7.46 91.11 -6.68
C LYS A 14 -8.42 90.16 -5.98
N ARG A 15 -9.29 89.51 -6.77
CA ARG A 15 -10.12 88.39 -6.32
C ARG A 15 -9.23 87.40 -5.58
N PRO A 16 -9.65 86.85 -4.42
CA PRO A 16 -8.84 85.86 -3.73
C PRO A 16 -8.60 84.68 -4.67
N GLU A 17 -7.34 84.43 -5.00
CA GLU A 17 -6.94 83.20 -5.69
C GLU A 17 -7.33 82.04 -4.77
N GLU A 18 -8.30 81.26 -5.22
CA GLU A 18 -8.71 80.02 -4.59
C GLU A 18 -7.45 79.14 -4.50
N LYS A 19 -6.98 78.89 -3.27
CA LYS A 19 -5.82 78.03 -3.03
C LYS A 19 -6.15 76.64 -3.53
N GLU A 20 -5.64 76.27 -4.69
CA GLU A 20 -5.68 74.90 -5.17
C GLU A 20 -4.95 74.01 -4.15
N ILE A 21 -5.72 73.25 -3.39
CA ILE A 21 -5.19 72.24 -2.48
C ILE A 21 -4.63 71.12 -3.34
N VAL A 22 -3.34 71.20 -3.64
CA VAL A 22 -2.59 70.14 -4.33
C VAL A 22 -2.64 68.88 -3.47
N ARG A 23 -3.56 67.97 -3.79
CA ARG A 23 -3.60 66.65 -3.16
C ARG A 23 -2.44 65.84 -3.71
N GLU A 24 -1.42 65.59 -2.88
CA GLU A 24 -0.34 64.67 -3.18
C GLU A 24 -0.91 63.29 -3.49
N LYS A 25 -0.96 62.93 -4.78
CA LYS A 25 -1.33 61.59 -5.22
C LYS A 25 -0.16 60.66 -4.91
N LYS A 26 -0.20 60.00 -3.74
CA LYS A 26 0.76 58.94 -3.40
C LYS A 26 0.74 57.88 -4.51
N ARG A 27 1.87 57.74 -5.21
CA ARG A 27 2.08 56.71 -6.22
C ARG A 27 2.13 55.36 -5.53
N VAL A 28 1.06 54.59 -5.64
CA VAL A 28 1.01 53.20 -5.15
C VAL A 28 1.91 52.36 -6.04
N ILE A 29 3.10 52.01 -5.54
CA ILE A 29 4.00 51.07 -6.21
C ILE A 29 3.47 49.67 -5.96
N VAL A 30 2.75 49.11 -6.94
CA VAL A 30 2.33 47.70 -6.91
C VAL A 30 3.57 46.83 -7.14
N ARG A 31 4.15 46.31 -6.06
CA ARG A 31 5.19 45.28 -6.17
C ARG A 31 4.56 44.03 -6.76
N ARG A 32 5.14 43.50 -7.84
CA ARG A 32 4.66 42.26 -8.49
C ARG A 32 4.70 41.13 -7.46
N LYS A 33 3.54 40.53 -7.15
CA LYS A 33 3.48 39.34 -6.28
C LYS A 33 4.25 38.22 -6.97
N THR A 34 5.36 37.81 -6.38
CA THR A 34 6.16 36.68 -6.85
C THR A 34 5.42 35.39 -6.46
N LEU A 35 4.82 34.73 -7.46
CA LEU A 35 4.13 33.43 -7.42
C LEU A 35 2.98 33.33 -6.40
N SER A 36 1.85 32.78 -6.84
CA SER A 36 0.73 32.54 -5.94
C SER A 36 1.11 31.46 -4.91
N VAL A 37 0.61 31.57 -3.68
CA VAL A 37 0.91 30.60 -2.61
C VAL A 37 0.52 29.17 -3.02
N GLN A 38 -0.51 29.03 -3.87
CA GLN A 38 -1.02 27.76 -4.37
C GLN A 38 0.01 27.03 -5.24
N GLU A 39 0.66 27.72 -6.18
CA GLU A 39 1.69 27.11 -7.04
C GLU A 39 2.84 26.57 -6.21
N LYS A 40 3.33 27.35 -5.23
CA LYS A 40 4.41 26.94 -4.33
C LYS A 40 4.04 25.72 -3.48
N LEU A 41 2.78 25.62 -3.03
CA LEU A 41 2.30 24.48 -2.25
C LEU A 41 2.24 23.21 -3.11
N LEU A 42 1.81 23.32 -4.36
CA LEU A 42 1.72 22.20 -5.29
C LEU A 42 3.12 21.63 -5.59
N TYR A 43 4.13 22.49 -5.77
CA TYR A 43 5.52 22.05 -5.93
C TYR A 43 6.08 21.32 -4.69
N MET A 44 5.75 21.78 -3.48
CA MET A 44 6.20 21.08 -2.27
C MET A 44 5.50 19.74 -2.11
N PHE A 45 4.22 19.66 -2.46
CA PHE A 45 3.46 18.41 -2.45
C PHE A 45 4.02 17.39 -3.44
N THR A 46 4.41 17.78 -4.65
CA THR A 46 4.98 16.85 -5.64
C THR A 46 6.32 16.28 -5.17
N ILE A 47 7.16 17.09 -4.53
CA ILE A 47 8.42 16.61 -3.93
C ILE A 47 8.13 15.57 -2.85
N VAL A 48 7.19 15.86 -1.94
CA VAL A 48 6.81 14.91 -0.87
C VAL A 48 6.24 13.62 -1.46
N ALA A 49 5.33 13.72 -2.44
CA ALA A 49 4.77 12.56 -3.12
C ALA A 49 5.86 11.70 -3.77
N CYS A 50 6.85 12.32 -4.42
CA CYS A 50 7.97 11.61 -5.03
C CYS A 50 8.82 10.87 -3.98
N VAL A 51 9.12 11.50 -2.85
CA VAL A 51 9.86 10.87 -1.75
C VAL A 51 9.08 9.71 -1.13
N ILE A 52 7.76 9.84 -0.97
CA ILE A 52 6.91 8.75 -0.47
C ILE A 52 6.96 7.55 -1.43
N ILE A 53 6.81 7.79 -2.74
CA ILE A 53 6.88 6.72 -3.74
C ILE A 53 8.25 6.03 -3.72
N ALA A 54 9.34 6.80 -3.64
CA ALA A 54 10.68 6.22 -3.54
C ALA A 54 10.84 5.40 -2.24
N GLY A 55 10.33 5.91 -1.11
CA GLY A 55 10.37 5.23 0.18
C GLY A 55 9.57 3.93 0.19
N THR A 56 8.37 3.90 -0.41
CA THR A 56 7.55 2.67 -0.47
C THR A 56 8.21 1.60 -1.32
N ILE A 57 8.86 1.98 -2.43
CA ILE A 57 9.61 1.06 -3.28
C ILE A 57 10.74 0.39 -2.47
N ILE A 58 11.52 1.17 -1.72
CA ILE A 58 12.62 0.64 -0.88
C ILE A 58 12.08 -0.36 0.17
N LEU A 59 10.98 -0.02 0.84
CA LEU A 59 10.36 -0.91 1.83
C LEU A 59 9.83 -2.20 1.20
N LYS A 60 9.30 -2.13 -0.04
CA LYS A 60 8.85 -3.31 -0.78
C LYS A 60 10.00 -4.24 -1.14
N TYR A 61 11.18 -3.72 -1.47
CA TYR A 61 12.36 -4.55 -1.73
C TYR A 61 12.77 -5.39 -0.51
N ALA A 62 12.73 -4.82 0.69
CA ALA A 62 13.03 -5.58 1.91
C ALA A 62 12.00 -6.70 2.17
N GLN A 63 10.71 -6.43 1.93
CA GLN A 63 9.64 -7.42 2.07
C GLN A 63 9.80 -8.58 1.09
N ILE A 64 10.16 -8.29 -0.17
CA ILE A 64 10.38 -9.32 -1.20
C ILE A 64 11.55 -10.22 -0.80
N TYR A 65 12.61 -9.67 -0.22
CA TYR A 65 13.75 -10.48 0.23
C TYR A 65 13.35 -11.45 1.35
N GLN A 66 12.64 -10.97 2.37
CA GLN A 66 12.13 -11.82 3.45
C GLN A 66 11.22 -12.93 2.92
N MET A 67 10.28 -12.58 2.02
CA MET A 67 9.36 -13.55 1.43
C MET A 67 10.09 -14.66 0.65
N ASN A 68 11.18 -14.36 -0.05
CA ASN A 68 11.96 -15.38 -0.76
C ASN A 68 12.63 -16.37 0.21
N LEU A 69 13.06 -15.91 1.39
CA LEU A 69 13.61 -16.79 2.42
C LEU A 69 12.52 -17.67 3.02
N ASP A 70 11.37 -17.09 3.34
CA ASP A 70 10.22 -17.81 3.88
C ASP A 70 9.74 -18.90 2.90
N ILE A 71 9.68 -18.59 1.61
CA ILE A 71 9.34 -19.56 0.56
C ILE A 71 10.35 -20.72 0.56
N ARG A 72 11.65 -20.43 0.62
CA ARG A 72 12.69 -21.47 0.66
C ARG A 72 12.56 -22.37 1.88
N GLU A 73 12.31 -21.79 3.05
CA GLU A 73 12.13 -22.54 4.28
C GLU A 73 10.87 -23.41 4.19
N MET A 74 9.75 -22.86 3.74
CA MET A 74 8.51 -23.60 3.54
C MET A 74 8.66 -24.74 2.52
N THR A 75 9.34 -24.51 1.40
CA THR A 75 9.61 -25.58 0.42
C THR A 75 10.48 -26.69 1.04
N SER A 76 11.53 -26.34 1.78
CA SER A 76 12.36 -27.34 2.46
C SER A 76 11.57 -28.15 3.49
N GLN A 77 10.65 -27.52 4.23
CA GLN A 77 9.78 -28.22 5.17
C GLN A 77 8.78 -29.13 4.47
N GLN A 78 8.21 -28.69 3.34
CA GLN A 78 7.32 -29.52 2.52
C GLN A 78 8.04 -30.75 1.97
N ASP A 79 9.27 -30.58 1.47
CA ASP A 79 10.07 -31.69 0.96
C ASP A 79 10.40 -32.70 2.07
N ALA A 80 10.79 -32.21 3.26
CA ALA A 80 11.01 -33.07 4.42
C ALA A 80 9.75 -33.85 4.82
N MET A 81 8.61 -33.16 4.92
CA MET A 81 7.33 -33.79 5.24
C MET A 81 6.88 -34.80 4.18
N ALA A 82 7.13 -34.52 2.90
CA ALA A 82 6.81 -35.46 1.81
C ALA A 82 7.66 -36.74 1.88
N VAL A 83 8.92 -36.63 2.28
CA VAL A 83 9.81 -37.79 2.53
C VAL A 83 9.29 -38.60 3.71
N GLU A 84 8.95 -37.95 4.83
CA GLU A 84 8.37 -38.62 6.00
C GLU A 84 7.06 -39.34 5.64
N MET A 85 6.16 -38.68 4.91
CA MET A 85 4.91 -39.29 4.45
C MET A 85 5.17 -40.52 3.58
N LYS A 86 6.12 -40.46 2.65
CA LYS A 86 6.51 -41.62 1.84
C LYS A 86 7.06 -42.76 2.68
N GLU A 87 7.87 -42.47 3.68
CA GLU A 87 8.40 -43.49 4.59
C GLU A 87 7.27 -44.14 5.41
N LEU A 88 6.35 -43.33 5.94
CA LEU A 88 5.18 -43.83 6.65
C LEU A 88 4.30 -44.69 5.74
N GLN A 89 4.03 -44.24 4.52
CA GLN A 89 3.25 -44.99 3.55
C GLN A 89 3.90 -46.34 3.23
N LYS A 90 5.23 -46.36 3.05
CA LYS A 90 5.99 -47.60 2.85
C LYS A 90 5.88 -48.53 4.06
N LYS A 91 5.96 -48.01 5.28
CA LYS A 91 5.76 -48.81 6.51
C LYS A 91 4.35 -49.39 6.59
N VAL A 92 3.34 -48.60 6.22
CA VAL A 92 1.95 -49.07 6.17
C VAL A 92 1.80 -50.17 5.14
N GLU A 93 2.36 -50.02 3.94
CA GLU A 93 2.32 -51.04 2.89
C GLU A 93 3.00 -52.34 3.36
N GLN A 94 4.21 -52.26 3.90
CA GLN A 94 4.93 -53.40 4.48
C GLN A 94 4.17 -54.09 5.62
N LEU A 95 3.43 -53.35 6.43
CA LEU A 95 2.62 -53.91 7.52
C LEU A 95 1.26 -54.43 7.04
N SER A 96 0.76 -53.90 5.93
CA SER A 96 -0.48 -54.31 5.29
C SER A 96 -0.28 -55.53 4.39
N ASP A 97 0.97 -55.88 4.09
CA ASP A 97 1.30 -57.07 3.31
C ASP A 97 0.71 -58.31 3.99
N PRO A 98 -0.13 -59.08 3.28
CA PRO A 98 -0.90 -60.18 3.85
C PRO A 98 0.00 -61.28 4.42
N ASP A 99 1.20 -61.47 3.86
CA ASP A 99 2.18 -62.42 4.37
C ASP A 99 2.76 -62.01 5.73
N VAL A 100 2.96 -60.70 5.96
CA VAL A 100 3.41 -60.15 7.24
C VAL A 100 2.29 -60.22 8.29
N ILE A 101 1.05 -59.98 7.87
CA ILE A 101 -0.12 -60.15 8.73
C ILE A 101 -0.26 -61.62 9.13
N ARG A 102 -0.10 -62.54 8.17
CA ARG A 102 -0.20 -63.99 8.41
C ARG A 102 0.90 -64.49 9.33
N SER A 103 2.14 -64.03 9.17
CA SER A 103 3.25 -64.40 10.05
C SER A 103 3.04 -63.89 11.48
N LYS A 104 2.63 -62.61 11.65
CA LYS A 104 2.28 -62.06 12.96
C LYS A 104 1.08 -62.75 13.60
N ALA A 105 0.07 -63.13 12.82
CA ALA A 105 -1.09 -63.87 13.31
C ALA A 105 -0.71 -65.27 13.79
N LEU A 106 0.18 -65.96 13.07
CA LEU A 106 0.74 -67.25 13.47
C LEU A 106 1.59 -67.14 14.74
N GLU A 107 2.45 -66.13 14.84
CA GLU A 107 3.22 -65.83 16.07
C GLU A 107 2.31 -65.53 17.28
N ALA A 108 1.17 -64.87 17.04
CA ALA A 108 0.15 -64.61 18.05
C ALA A 108 -0.72 -65.84 18.39
N GLY A 109 -0.45 -67.02 17.81
CA GLY A 109 -1.17 -68.26 18.06
C GLY A 109 -2.53 -68.37 17.38
N MET A 110 -2.82 -67.53 16.37
CA MET A 110 -4.05 -67.60 15.59
C MET A 110 -3.93 -68.68 14.50
N VAL A 111 -4.99 -69.47 14.32
CA VAL A 111 -5.05 -70.56 13.35
C VAL A 111 -6.01 -70.16 12.22
N GLN A 112 -5.60 -70.37 10.97
CA GLN A 112 -6.40 -70.00 9.81
C GLN A 112 -7.65 -70.92 9.73
N SER A 113 -8.84 -70.36 9.88
CA SER A 113 -10.09 -71.09 9.72
C SER A 113 -10.49 -71.17 8.24
N ASP A 114 -10.85 -72.36 7.76
CA ASP A 114 -11.27 -72.62 6.37
C ASP A 114 -12.68 -72.08 6.01
N SER A 115 -13.40 -71.53 6.97
CA SER A 115 -14.74 -71.00 6.75
C SER A 115 -14.70 -69.55 6.25
N THR A 116 -15.23 -69.30 5.06
CA THR A 116 -15.47 -67.95 4.52
C THR A 116 -16.41 -67.18 5.46
N ILE A 117 -15.88 -66.22 6.21
CA ILE A 117 -16.68 -65.31 7.04
C ILE A 117 -17.10 -64.14 6.15
N THR A 118 -18.35 -64.12 5.69
CA THR A 118 -18.93 -62.99 4.97
C THR A 118 -19.30 -61.88 5.95
N LEU A 119 -18.61 -60.76 5.88
CA LEU A 119 -18.95 -59.54 6.61
C LEU A 119 -19.79 -58.62 5.69
N GLU A 120 -21.05 -58.36 6.05
CA GLU A 120 -21.83 -57.29 5.44
C GLU A 120 -21.29 -55.95 5.94
N VAL A 121 -20.49 -55.29 5.10
CA VAL A 121 -20.04 -53.92 5.37
C VAL A 121 -21.17 -52.97 4.96
N GLU A 122 -21.97 -52.53 5.92
CA GLU A 122 -22.92 -51.44 5.75
C GLU A 122 -22.13 -50.16 5.44
N LYS A 123 -22.20 -49.71 4.17
CA LYS A 123 -21.55 -48.48 3.72
C LYS A 123 -22.16 -47.29 4.46
N ALA A 124 -21.45 -46.76 5.45
CA ALA A 124 -21.74 -45.47 6.03
C ALA A 124 -21.70 -44.39 4.93
N SER A 125 -22.82 -43.66 4.85
CA SER A 125 -23.05 -42.50 4.00
C SER A 125 -22.00 -41.42 4.23
N GLY A 126 -21.34 -40.97 3.15
CA GLY A 126 -20.35 -39.90 3.27
C GLY A 126 -19.53 -39.61 2.02
N GLN A 127 -20.13 -39.63 0.83
CA GLN A 127 -19.52 -39.03 -0.36
C GLN A 127 -20.54 -38.18 -1.10
N THR A 128 -20.90 -37.05 -0.49
CA THR A 128 -21.50 -35.89 -1.18
C THR A 128 -20.65 -34.69 -0.83
N ALA A 129 -19.47 -34.57 -1.47
CA ALA A 129 -18.65 -33.37 -1.39
C ALA A 129 -17.68 -33.29 -2.57
N MET A 130 -18.17 -33.47 -3.80
CA MET A 130 -17.51 -32.97 -5.01
C MET A 130 -18.58 -32.67 -6.08
N ALA A 131 -19.25 -31.54 -5.91
CA ALA A 131 -19.99 -30.83 -6.95
C ALA A 131 -20.14 -29.37 -6.53
N GLU A 132 -19.10 -28.58 -6.77
CA GLU A 132 -19.12 -27.18 -7.25
C GLU A 132 -17.69 -26.69 -7.47
#